data_AF-A0AA36JLC5-F1
#
_entry.id   AF-A0AA36JLC5-F1
#
_cell.length_a   1.000
_cell.length_b   1.000
_cell.length_c   1.000
_cell.angle_alpha   90.00
_cell.angle_beta   90.00
_cell.angle_gamma   90.00
#
_symmetry.space_group_name_H-M   'P 1'
#
loop_
_entity.id
_entity.type
_entity.pdbx_description
1 polymer ?
#
loop_
_entity_poly.entity_id
_entity_poly.type
_entity_poly.pdbx_seq_one_letter_code
_entity_poly.pdbx_strand_id
1 'polypeptide(L)'
;MVTPSGRLETGCRLCLSMTDFHPESWNPAWSVDTILTGLLSFFLSDVEMGYGSVRASEKERRALAESSWACNAADDDFAQLFPELLRPAERQGS
;
A
#
# COMPACT_ATOMS: atom_id res chain seq x y z
N MET A 1 -3.64 4.66 2.84
CA MET A 1 -2.79 4.54 1.63
C MET A 1 -2.70 5.89 0.93
N VAL A 2 -1.64 6.16 0.16
CA VAL A 2 -1.50 7.45 -0.57
C VAL A 2 -1.75 7.23 -2.06
N THR A 3 -1.06 6.28 -2.67
CA THR A 3 -1.23 5.94 -4.09
C THR A 3 -2.55 5.21 -4.37
N PRO A 4 -3.34 5.63 -5.36
CA PRO A 4 -4.54 4.91 -5.78
C PRO A 4 -4.23 3.49 -6.27
N SER A 5 -4.96 2.49 -5.75
CA SER A 5 -4.74 1.07 -6.09
C SER A 5 -5.99 0.30 -6.49
N GLY A 6 -7.18 0.85 -6.22
CA GLY A 6 -8.46 0.17 -6.42
C GLY A 6 -8.75 -0.93 -5.40
N ARG A 7 -7.92 -1.07 -4.35
CA ARG A 7 -8.11 -2.01 -3.25
C ARG A 7 -8.35 -1.33 -1.90
N LEU A 8 -7.67 -0.22 -1.64
CA LEU A 8 -7.81 0.57 -0.42
C LEU A 8 -8.01 2.03 -0.79
N GLU A 9 -8.88 2.70 -0.05
CA GLU A 9 -9.16 4.12 -0.18
C GLU A 9 -7.94 4.95 0.26
N THR A 10 -7.63 5.96 -0.55
CA THR A 10 -6.52 6.87 -0.30
C THR A 10 -6.87 7.87 0.80
N GLY A 11 -5.91 8.24 1.64
CA GLY A 11 -6.13 9.21 2.73
C GLY A 11 -7.05 8.74 3.86
N CYS A 12 -7.58 7.52 3.78
CA CYS A 12 -8.50 6.96 4.75
C CYS A 12 -7.76 6.08 5.77
N ARG A 13 -8.28 6.07 7.01
CA ARG A 13 -7.84 5.10 8.03
C ARG A 13 -8.30 3.71 7.63
N LEU A 14 -7.47 2.70 7.93
CA LEU A 14 -7.80 1.31 7.69
C LEU A 14 -8.08 0.62 9.01
N CYS A 15 -9.20 -0.10 9.08
CA CYS A 15 -9.56 -0.90 10.25
C CYS A 15 -9.09 -2.34 10.00
N LEU A 16 -7.89 -2.68 10.48
CA LEU A 16 -7.35 -4.04 10.44
C LEU A 16 -7.24 -4.59 11.87
N SER A 17 -7.31 -5.91 12.04
CA SER A 17 -7.09 -6.56 13.35
C SER A 17 -5.72 -6.24 13.98
N MET A 18 -4.80 -5.71 13.16
CA MET A 18 -3.47 -5.25 13.54
C MET A 18 -3.33 -3.76 13.83
N THR A 19 -4.42 -3.01 13.78
CA THR A 19 -4.47 -1.57 14.07
C THR A 19 -5.12 -1.32 15.43
N ASP A 20 -5.00 -0.09 15.92
CA ASP A 20 -5.58 0.40 17.18
C ASP A 20 -7.13 0.35 17.22
N PHE A 21 -7.77 0.04 16.09
CA PHE A 21 -9.22 -0.23 16.00
C PHE A 21 -9.66 -1.47 16.79
N HIS A 22 -8.76 -2.41 17.06
CA HIS A 22 -9.05 -3.62 17.86
C HIS A 22 -8.05 -3.76 19.01
N PRO A 23 -8.30 -3.12 20.17
CA PRO A 23 -7.40 -3.17 21.34
C PRO A 23 -7.13 -4.60 21.84
N GLU A 24 -8.08 -5.51 21.58
CA GLU A 24 -8.02 -6.94 21.94
C GLU A 24 -7.07 -7.77 21.06
N SER A 25 -6.81 -7.33 19.83
CA SER A 25 -5.99 -8.04 18.84
C SER A 25 -4.65 -7.35 18.58
N TRP A 26 -4.51 -6.09 19.00
CA TRP A 26 -3.29 -5.32 18.84
C TRP A 26 -2.20 -5.79 19.80
N ASN A 27 -1.02 -6.11 19.26
CA ASN A 27 0.14 -6.53 20.04
C ASN A 27 1.29 -5.51 19.89
N PRO A 28 1.68 -4.79 20.95
CA PRO A 28 2.79 -3.82 20.91
C PRO A 28 4.15 -4.45 20.57
N ALA A 29 4.28 -5.78 20.69
CA ALA A 29 5.50 -6.50 20.33
C ALA A 29 5.65 -6.74 18.81
N TRP A 30 4.62 -6.45 18.00
CA TRP A 30 4.73 -6.58 16.55
C TRP A 30 5.66 -5.51 15.98
N SER A 31 6.68 -5.99 15.26
CA SER A 31 7.60 -5.12 14.53
C SER A 31 6.89 -4.45 13.35
N VAL A 32 7.45 -3.33 12.89
CA VAL A 32 6.96 -2.66 11.66
C VAL A 32 6.94 -3.61 10.47
N ASP A 33 7.94 -4.49 10.35
CA ASP A 33 8.02 -5.51 9.29
C ASP A 33 6.81 -6.48 9.32
N THR A 34 6.44 -6.95 10.52
CA THR A 34 5.28 -7.83 10.71
C THR A 34 3.98 -7.12 10.32
N ILE A 35 3.84 -5.86 10.68
CA ILE A 35 2.67 -5.04 10.34
C ILE A 35 2.58 -4.84 8.82
N LEU A 36 3.68 -4.46 8.17
CA LEU A 36 3.73 -4.29 6.71
C LEU A 36 3.43 -5.60 5.97
N THR A 37 3.92 -6.74 6.47
CA THR A 37 3.67 -8.06 5.89
C THR A 37 2.18 -8.44 5.97
N GLY A 38 1.53 -8.21 7.10
CA GLY A 38 0.09 -8.50 7.19
C GLY A 38 -0.77 -7.48 6.43
N LEU A 39 -0.36 -6.22 6.32
CA LEU A 39 -0.99 -5.24 5.41
C LEU A 39 -0.90 -5.72 3.95
N LEU A 40 0.25 -6.22 3.51
CA LEU A 40 0.40 -6.80 2.16
C LEU A 40 -0.49 -8.03 1.96
N SER A 41 -0.57 -8.90 2.97
CA SER A 41 -1.42 -10.09 2.92
C SER A 41 -2.90 -9.70 2.76
N PHE A 42 -3.35 -8.68 3.50
CA PHE A 42 -4.69 -8.10 3.36
C PHE A 42 -4.87 -7.41 2.00
N PHE A 43 -3.86 -6.69 1.52
CA PHE A 43 -3.92 -6.04 0.21
C PHE A 43 -4.12 -7.05 -0.92
N LEU A 44 -3.54 -8.25 -0.83
CA LEU A 44 -3.66 -9.28 -1.86
C LEU A 44 -4.93 -10.12 -1.76
N SER A 45 -5.60 -10.17 -0.61
CA SER A 45 -6.83 -10.95 -0.47
C SER A 45 -7.96 -10.35 -1.33
N ASP A 46 -8.77 -11.22 -1.92
CA ASP A 46 -10.07 -10.85 -2.52
C ASP A 46 -11.22 -11.08 -1.54
N VAL A 47 -10.87 -11.50 -0.32
CA VAL A 47 -11.78 -11.83 0.77
C VAL A 47 -11.77 -10.64 1.73
N GLU A 48 -12.91 -9.95 1.77
CA GLU A 48 -13.39 -9.02 2.81
C GLU A 48 -13.41 -7.51 2.57
N MET A 49 -14.58 -6.99 2.97
CA MET A 49 -15.00 -5.60 3.07
C MET A 49 -14.65 -5.09 4.47
N GLY A 50 -13.66 -4.22 4.56
CA GLY A 50 -13.34 -3.45 5.76
C GLY A 50 -13.52 -1.96 5.53
N TYR A 51 -13.52 -1.17 6.60
CA TYR A 51 -13.51 0.30 6.48
C TYR A 51 -12.27 0.75 5.70
N GLY A 52 -12.48 1.51 4.63
CA GLY A 52 -11.45 1.95 3.70
C GLY A 52 -11.09 0.93 2.60
N SER A 53 -11.84 -0.17 2.43
CA SER A 53 -11.66 -1.07 1.28
C SER A 53 -12.42 -0.59 0.04
N VAL A 54 -11.85 -0.81 -1.15
CA VAL A 54 -12.42 -0.43 -2.45
C VAL A 54 -12.55 -1.67 -3.32
N ARG A 55 -13.63 -1.75 -4.11
CA ARG A 55 -13.87 -2.81 -5.09
C ARG A 55 -13.73 -2.28 -6.50
N ALA A 56 -12.49 -2.26 -7.01
CA ALA A 56 -12.23 -2.07 -8.43
C ALA A 56 -12.14 -3.43 -9.16
N SER A 57 -12.50 -3.45 -10.44
CA SER A 57 -12.27 -4.59 -11.34
C SER A 57 -10.78 -4.85 -11.55
N GLU A 58 -10.41 -6.05 -11.98
CA GLU A 58 -9.02 -6.38 -12.31
C GLU A 58 -8.45 -5.40 -13.36
N LYS A 59 -9.26 -5.05 -14.36
CA LYS A 59 -8.89 -4.09 -15.41
C LYS A 59 -8.55 -2.72 -14.82
N GLU A 60 -9.36 -2.21 -13.91
CA GLU A 60 -9.11 -0.93 -13.24
C GLU A 60 -7.87 -1.00 -12.35
N ARG A 61 -7.69 -2.10 -11.59
CA ARG A 61 -6.48 -2.30 -10.76
C ARG A 61 -5.21 -2.29 -11.62
N ARG A 62 -5.23 -2.91 -12.80
CA ARG A 62 -4.11 -2.90 -13.76
C ARG A 62 -3.81 -1.49 -14.27
N ALA A 63 -4.82 -0.73 -14.68
CA ALA A 63 -4.65 0.65 -15.12
C ALA A 63 -4.09 1.57 -14.02
N LEU A 64 -4.54 1.36 -12.77
CA LEU A 64 -4.00 2.07 -11.60
C LEU A 64 -2.54 1.68 -11.34
N ALA A 65 -2.18 0.40 -11.47
CA ALA A 65 -0.79 -0.04 -11.35
C ALA A 65 0.12 0.60 -12.41
N GLU A 66 -0.33 0.67 -13.67
CA GLU A 66 0.43 1.30 -14.77
C GLU A 66 0.67 2.80 -14.54
N SER A 67 -0.30 3.51 -13.95
CA SER A 67 -0.19 4.94 -13.64
C SER A 67 0.42 5.26 -12.28
N SER A 68 0.54 4.26 -11.39
CA SER A 68 1.02 4.43 -10.01
C SER A 68 2.42 5.04 -9.94
N TRP A 69 3.29 4.71 -10.88
CA TRP A 69 4.64 5.25 -10.92
C TRP A 69 4.67 6.76 -11.11
N ALA A 70 3.92 7.25 -12.09
CA ALA A 70 3.82 8.69 -12.35
C ALA A 70 3.18 9.43 -11.17
N CYS A 71 2.20 8.81 -10.50
CA CYS A 71 1.60 9.34 -9.28
C CYS A 71 2.64 9.48 -8.16
N ASN A 72 3.44 8.45 -7.92
CA ASN A 72 4.46 8.45 -6.86
C ASN A 72 5.60 9.42 -7.17
N ALA A 73 6.05 9.48 -8.42
CA ALA A 73 7.13 10.37 -8.84
C ALA A 73 6.74 11.87 -8.77
N ALA A 74 5.44 12.17 -8.76
CA ALA A 74 4.93 13.52 -8.60
C ALA A 74 4.70 13.92 -7.12
N ASP A 75 4.89 13.00 -6.18
CA ASP A 75 4.75 13.24 -4.74
C ASP A 75 6.11 13.62 -4.13
N ASP A 76 6.19 14.82 -3.54
CA ASP A 76 7.43 15.38 -3.00
C ASP A 76 7.99 14.54 -1.84
N ASP A 77 7.11 14.00 -0.98
CA ASP A 77 7.53 13.16 0.15
C ASP A 77 8.09 11.83 -0.36
N PHE A 78 7.46 11.22 -1.36
CA PHE A 78 7.97 10.00 -2.00
C PHE A 78 9.34 10.25 -2.65
N ALA A 79 9.49 11.36 -3.37
CA ALA A 79 10.74 11.71 -4.03
C ALA A 79 11.88 11.98 -3.03
N GLN A 80 11.56 12.58 -1.88
CA GLN A 80 12.53 12.84 -0.82
C GLN A 80 12.91 11.58 -0.03
N LEU A 81 11.94 10.71 0.27
CA LEU A 81 12.14 9.54 1.14
C LEU A 81 12.70 8.32 0.38
N PHE A 82 12.36 8.18 -0.91
CA PHE A 82 12.76 7.03 -1.74
C PHE A 82 13.41 7.46 -3.07
N PRO A 83 14.42 8.34 -3.05
CA PRO A 83 15.05 8.87 -4.27
C PRO A 83 15.70 7.77 -5.13
N GLU A 84 16.10 6.65 -4.52
CA GLU A 84 16.67 5.50 -5.21
C GLU A 84 15.67 4.80 -6.14
N LEU A 85 14.39 4.84 -5.81
CA LEU A 85 13.36 4.24 -6.65
C LEU A 85 13.14 5.10 -7.92
N LEU A 86 13.23 6.43 -7.81
CA LEU A 86 13.04 7.33 -8.96
C LEU A 86 14.15 7.26 -10.01
N ARG A 87 15.31 6.71 -9.65
CA ARG A 87 16.41 6.50 -10.59
C ARG A 87 16.13 5.24 -11.41
N PRO A 88 16.24 5.29 -12.75
CA PRO A 88 16.25 4.07 -13.55
C PRO A 88 17.31 3.15 -12.97
N ALA A 89 16.94 1.90 -12.66
CA ALA A 89 17.89 0.90 -12.20
C ALA A 89 19.10 0.95 -13.14
N GLU A 90 20.26 1.36 -12.61
CA GLU A 90 21.50 1.23 -13.35
C GLU A 90 21.55 -0.24 -13.74
N ARG A 91 21.44 -0.51 -15.04
CA ARG A 91 21.65 -1.86 -15.56
C ARG A 91 23.03 -2.22 -15.07
N GLN A 92 23.11 -3.05 -14.04
CA GLN A 92 24.34 -3.75 -13.70
C GLN A 92 24.60 -4.66 -14.89
N GLY A 93 25.33 -4.11 -15.86
CA GLY A 93 25.94 -4.87 -16.92
C GLY A 93 27.01 -5.72 -16.26
N SER A 94 26.78 -7.03 -16.24
CA SER A 94 27.80 -8.04 -16.49
C SER A 94 27.16 -9.28 -17.09
#